data_AF-A0A8B8WKG7-F1
#
_entry.id   AF-A0A8B8WKG7-F1
#
_cell.length_a   1.000
_cell.length_b   1.000
_cell.length_c   1.000
_cell.angle_alpha   90.00
_cell.angle_beta   90.00
_cell.angle_gamma   90.00
#
_symmetry.space_group_name_H-M   'P 1'
#
loop_
_entity.id
_entity.type
_entity.pdbx_description
1 polymer ?
#
loop_
_entity_poly.entity_id
_entity_poly.type
_entity_poly.pdbx_seq_one_letter_code
_entity_poly.pdbx_strand_id
1 'polypeptide(L)'
;MLSGVCDRLASALWGTRAQPSAVAQRCLHMLVSRPSTDKSERTRKPPCAFDPALLEFLVCPLSKKLLRYEASTNELINEELGIAYPIIDGIPNMIPQAARMTHQNKKQEEMEQH
;
A
#
# COMPACT_ATOMS: atom_id res chain seq x y z
N MET A 1 -37.91 24.28 -33.00
CA MET A 1 -39.14 23.62 -33.49
C MET A 1 -38.99 22.14 -33.24
N LEU A 2 -39.81 21.60 -32.34
CA LEU A 2 -39.79 20.21 -31.91
C LEU A 2 -40.43 19.33 -32.99
N SER A 3 -39.63 18.50 -33.63
CA SER A 3 -40.08 17.29 -34.33
C SER A 3 -39.52 16.11 -33.52
N GLY A 4 -40.28 15.13 -33.06
CA GLY A 4 -41.60 14.71 -33.44
C GLY A 4 -41.61 13.19 -33.26
N VAL A 5 -42.50 12.71 -32.38
CA VAL A 5 -43.30 11.47 -32.49
C VAL A 5 -42.50 10.19 -32.82
N CYS A 6 -42.20 9.33 -31.84
CA CYS A 6 -43.02 8.15 -31.52
C CYS A 6 -43.52 7.37 -32.74
N ASP A 7 -42.82 6.29 -33.10
CA ASP A 7 -43.46 5.15 -33.77
C ASP A 7 -43.08 3.84 -33.08
N ARG A 8 -44.12 3.25 -32.49
CA ARG A 8 -44.21 1.89 -31.98
C ARG A 8 -44.99 1.09 -33.02
N LEU A 9 -44.86 -0.25 -32.95
CA LEU A 9 -45.59 -1.31 -33.69
C LEU A 9 -44.76 -1.84 -34.88
N ALA A 10 -44.59 -3.13 -35.13
CA ALA A 10 -45.25 -4.36 -34.67
C ALA A 10 -44.23 -5.55 -34.80
N SER A 11 -44.20 -6.53 -33.89
CA SER A 11 -44.90 -7.83 -33.97
C SER A 11 -44.62 -8.60 -35.29
N ALA A 12 -44.25 -9.88 -35.36
CA ALA A 12 -44.26 -10.99 -34.43
C ALA A 12 -43.55 -12.22 -35.08
N LEU A 13 -43.52 -13.34 -34.34
CA LEU A 13 -43.43 -14.72 -34.82
C LEU A 13 -42.03 -15.34 -35.04
N TRP A 14 -41.39 -15.74 -33.94
CA TRP A 14 -40.82 -17.08 -33.83
C TRP A 14 -41.20 -17.57 -32.41
N GLY A 15 -42.05 -18.57 -32.26
CA GLY A 15 -41.68 -19.95 -32.49
C GLY A 15 -41.73 -20.65 -31.13
N THR A 16 -42.66 -21.57 -31.00
CA THR A 16 -43.03 -22.33 -29.81
C THR A 16 -41.86 -23.01 -29.09
N ARG A 17 -41.77 -22.76 -27.78
CA ARG A 17 -41.64 -23.74 -26.67
C ARG A 17 -40.64 -24.90 -26.89
N ALA A 18 -39.46 -24.76 -26.31
CA ALA A 18 -38.78 -25.85 -25.62
C ALA A 18 -38.43 -25.36 -24.21
N GLN A 19 -39.11 -25.90 -23.20
CA GLN A 19 -38.84 -25.64 -21.79
C GLN A 19 -37.57 -26.44 -21.42
N PRO A 20 -36.43 -25.80 -21.10
CA PRO A 20 -35.34 -26.51 -20.46
C PRO A 20 -35.82 -26.82 -19.05
N SER A 21 -35.83 -28.11 -18.71
CA SER A 21 -36.16 -28.60 -17.37
C SER A 21 -35.40 -27.80 -16.31
N ALA A 22 -36.14 -27.34 -15.30
CA ALA A 22 -35.69 -26.46 -14.22
C ALA A 22 -34.62 -27.06 -13.27
N VAL A 23 -33.89 -28.10 -13.72
CA VAL A 23 -32.92 -28.84 -12.92
C VAL A 23 -31.48 -28.71 -13.45
N ALA A 24 -31.27 -28.31 -14.71
CA ALA A 24 -29.91 -28.32 -15.30
C ALA A 24 -29.17 -26.96 -15.28
N GLN A 25 -29.82 -25.84 -14.90
CA GLN A 25 -29.17 -24.51 -14.87
C GLN A 25 -28.56 -24.14 -13.52
N ARG A 26 -28.67 -25.01 -12.50
CA ARG A 26 -28.15 -24.72 -11.16
C ARG A 26 -26.70 -25.17 -10.91
N CYS A 27 -26.05 -25.83 -11.87
CA CYS A 27 -24.69 -26.38 -11.67
C CYS A 27 -23.55 -25.57 -12.29
N LEU A 28 -23.81 -24.57 -13.15
CA LEU A 28 -22.73 -23.76 -13.76
C LEU A 28 -22.37 -22.48 -12.99
N HIS A 29 -23.09 -22.12 -11.93
CA HIS A 29 -22.72 -20.98 -11.08
C HIS A 29 -21.99 -21.38 -9.78
N MET A 30 -21.78 -22.69 -9.55
CA MET A 30 -21.17 -23.18 -8.29
C MET A 30 -19.64 -23.31 -8.34
N LEU A 31 -18.97 -22.93 -9.43
CA LEU A 31 -17.50 -22.97 -9.54
C LEU A 31 -16.84 -21.59 -9.74
N VAL A 32 -17.51 -20.48 -9.40
CA VAL A 32 -16.88 -19.14 -9.43
C VAL A 32 -17.13 -18.32 -8.17
N SER A 33 -17.88 -18.83 -7.19
CA SER A 33 -17.95 -18.18 -5.89
C SER A 33 -16.87 -18.74 -4.97
N ARG A 34 -15.60 -18.41 -5.26
CA ARG A 34 -14.63 -18.32 -4.17
C ARG A 34 -15.14 -17.15 -3.32
N PRO A 35 -15.60 -17.35 -2.07
CA PRO A 35 -15.71 -16.22 -1.18
C PRO A 35 -14.26 -15.82 -0.96
N SER A 36 -13.81 -14.83 -1.74
CA SER A 36 -12.63 -14.08 -1.38
C SER A 36 -12.98 -13.52 -0.02
N THR A 37 -12.50 -14.15 1.04
CA THR A 37 -12.23 -13.46 2.28
C THR A 37 -11.12 -12.46 1.96
N ASP A 38 -11.46 -11.47 1.15
CA ASP A 38 -10.75 -10.23 1.03
C ASP A 38 -10.99 -9.54 2.36
N LYS A 39 -10.13 -9.83 3.32
CA LYS A 39 -9.92 -9.00 4.50
C LYS A 39 -9.23 -7.69 4.06
N SER A 40 -9.74 -7.04 3.02
CA SER A 40 -9.46 -5.63 2.75
C SER A 40 -10.54 -4.82 3.42
N GLU A 41 -10.56 -4.94 4.75
CA GLU A 41 -11.15 -3.90 5.56
C GLU A 41 -10.30 -2.66 5.27
N ARG A 42 -10.82 -1.76 4.43
CA ARG A 42 -10.39 -0.34 4.38
C ARG A 42 -10.76 0.31 5.72
N THR A 43 -10.25 -0.21 6.81
CA THR A 43 -10.23 0.46 8.08
C THR A 43 -9.09 1.45 7.94
N ARG A 44 -9.43 2.73 7.86
CA ARG A 44 -8.47 3.83 7.96
C ARG A 44 -7.89 3.77 9.37
N LYS A 45 -6.95 2.84 9.59
CA LYS A 45 -6.23 2.73 10.85
C LYS A 45 -5.53 4.07 11.02
N PRO A 46 -5.73 4.77 12.15
CA PRO A 46 -5.00 6.02 12.38
C PRO A 46 -3.50 5.74 12.20
N PRO A 47 -2.73 6.70 11.62
CA PRO A 47 -1.29 6.53 11.44
C PRO A 47 -0.69 6.05 12.75
N CYS A 48 -0.07 4.88 12.72
CA CYS A 48 0.51 4.31 13.92
C CYS A 48 1.73 5.17 14.26
N ALA A 49 1.89 5.57 15.52
CA ALA A 49 3.14 6.20 15.95
C ALA A 49 4.27 5.17 15.85
N PHE A 50 5.49 5.63 15.56
CA PHE A 50 6.67 4.77 15.58
C PHE A 50 6.97 4.32 17.01
N ASP A 51 7.31 3.05 17.19
CA ASP A 51 7.63 2.47 18.49
C ASP A 51 9.15 2.47 18.73
N PRO A 52 9.67 3.26 19.68
CA PRO A 52 11.09 3.31 20.00
C PRO A 52 11.67 1.98 20.49
N ALA A 53 10.85 1.06 21.01
CA ALA A 53 11.33 -0.27 21.44
C ALA A 53 11.91 -1.08 20.26
N LEU A 54 11.55 -0.73 19.02
CA LEU A 54 12.09 -1.38 17.83
C LEU A 54 13.54 -1.00 17.52
N LEU A 55 14.08 0.08 18.11
CA LEU A 55 15.45 0.55 17.83
C LEU A 55 16.51 -0.51 18.12
N GLU A 56 16.27 -1.36 19.12
CA GLU A 56 17.19 -2.43 19.52
C GLU A 56 17.41 -3.46 18.40
N PHE A 57 16.45 -3.58 17.49
CA PHE A 57 16.48 -4.52 16.36
C PHE A 57 16.76 -3.84 15.01
N LEU A 58 16.74 -2.50 14.97
CA LEU A 58 16.88 -1.71 13.74
C LEU A 58 18.32 -1.25 13.54
N VAL A 59 18.82 -1.45 12.32
CA VAL A 59 20.15 -0.99 11.90
C VAL A 59 20.08 -0.25 10.57
N CYS A 60 21.02 0.66 10.34
CA CYS A 60 21.16 1.39 9.08
C CYS A 60 21.37 0.41 7.90
N PRO A 61 20.66 0.58 6.77
CA PRO A 61 20.81 -0.31 5.61
C PRO A 61 22.19 -0.18 4.96
N LEU A 62 22.86 0.97 5.13
CA LEU A 62 24.17 1.27 4.54
C LEU A 62 25.32 0.87 5.50
N SER A 63 25.40 1.46 6.70
CA SER A 63 26.54 1.24 7.60
C SER A 63 26.36 0.08 8.59
N LYS A 64 25.16 -0.53 8.65
CA LYS A 64 24.81 -1.60 9.60
C LYS A 64 24.97 -1.21 11.09
N LYS A 65 25.13 0.07 11.39
CA LYS A 65 25.15 0.59 12.77
C LYS A 65 23.74 0.86 13.30
N LEU A 66 23.66 1.02 14.61
CA LEU A 66 22.45 1.43 15.32
C LEU A 66 21.99 2.82 14.86
N LEU A 67 20.68 3.05 14.96
CA LEU A 67 20.03 4.31 14.61
C LEU A 67 19.52 5.01 15.87
N ARG A 68 19.52 6.34 15.86
CA ARG A 68 18.92 7.17 16.90
C ARG A 68 17.57 7.69 16.41
N TYR A 69 16.53 7.53 17.21
CA TYR A 69 15.21 8.08 16.89
C TYR A 69 15.12 9.52 17.38
N GLU A 70 14.68 10.41 16.50
CA GLU A 70 14.44 11.82 16.79
C GLU A 70 12.93 12.08 16.76
N ALA A 71 12.32 12.18 17.94
CA ALA A 71 10.87 12.35 18.07
C ALA A 71 10.38 13.72 17.58
N SER A 72 11.26 14.73 17.55
CA SER A 72 10.91 16.08 17.10
C SER A 72 10.70 16.16 15.59
N THR A 73 11.50 15.45 14.80
CA THR A 73 11.40 15.40 13.33
C THR A 73 10.77 14.12 12.81
N ASN A 74 10.55 13.13 13.68
CA ASN A 74 10.07 11.79 13.35
C ASN A 74 10.99 11.10 12.32
N GLU A 75 12.28 11.08 12.63
CA GLU A 75 13.34 10.54 11.75
C GLU A 75 14.24 9.55 12.51
N LEU A 76 14.86 8.62 11.78
CA LEU A 76 15.93 7.75 12.27
C LEU A 76 17.28 8.27 11.78
N ILE A 77 18.10 8.76 12.70
CA ILE A 77 19.38 9.39 12.45
C ILE A 77 20.50 8.35 12.53
N ASN A 78 21.38 8.39 11.53
CA ASN A 78 22.69 7.76 11.55
C ASN A 78 23.75 8.85 11.70
N GLU A 79 24.40 8.89 12.86
CA GLU A 79 25.41 9.91 13.20
C GLU A 79 26.72 9.73 12.41
N GLU A 80 27.11 8.50 12.09
CA GLU A 80 28.36 8.16 11.37
C GLU A 80 28.32 8.62 9.91
N LEU A 81 27.20 8.42 9.24
CA LEU A 81 27.00 8.88 7.86
C LEU A 81 26.39 10.29 7.80
N GLY A 82 25.91 10.82 8.92
CA GLY A 82 25.25 12.11 8.97
C GLY A 82 23.98 12.14 8.14
N ILE A 83 23.21 11.05 8.11
CA ILE A 83 21.96 10.95 7.34
C ILE A 83 20.77 10.61 8.24
N ALA A 84 19.57 10.98 7.81
CA ALA A 84 18.32 10.71 8.50
C ALA A 84 17.30 10.06 7.56
N TYR A 85 16.65 8.99 8.03
CA TYR A 85 15.55 8.33 7.33
C TYR A 85 14.21 8.81 7.90
N PRO A 86 13.28 9.33 7.08
CA PRO A 86 11.99 9.79 7.57
C PRO A 86 11.07 8.62 7.94
N ILE A 87 10.23 8.82 8.94
CA ILE A 87 9.18 7.87 9.31
C ILE A 87 7.82 8.43 8.86
N ILE A 88 7.11 7.66 8.02
CA ILE A 88 5.83 8.04 7.41
C ILE A 88 4.79 7.02 7.85
N ASP A 89 3.71 7.49 8.49
CA ASP A 89 2.65 6.63 9.05
C ASP A 89 3.15 5.53 10.01
N GLY A 90 4.25 5.82 10.73
CA GLY A 90 4.90 4.88 11.65
C GLY A 90 5.82 3.88 10.97
N ILE A 91 5.99 3.97 9.64
CA ILE A 91 6.83 3.08 8.84
C ILE A 91 8.13 3.80 8.49
N PRO A 92 9.30 3.31 8.93
CA PRO A 92 10.59 3.85 8.53
C PRO A 92 10.83 3.70 7.02
N ASN A 93 11.10 4.81 6.33
CA ASN A 93 11.50 4.79 4.93
C ASN A 93 13.03 4.67 4.81
N MET A 94 13.54 3.43 4.91
CA MET A 94 14.98 3.12 4.91
C MET A 94 15.55 2.90 3.51
N ILE A 95 15.08 3.68 2.53
CA ILE A 95 15.60 3.68 1.16
C ILE A 95 16.75 4.71 1.07
N PRO A 96 17.93 4.37 0.50
CA PRO A 96 19.06 5.29 0.44
C PRO A 96 18.72 6.64 -0.22
N GLN A 97 17.87 6.64 -1.24
CA GLN A 97 17.41 7.83 -1.95
C GLN A 97 16.45 8.70 -1.13
N ALA A 98 15.79 8.13 -0.12
CA ALA A 98 14.91 8.88 0.79
C ALA A 98 15.69 9.49 1.97
N ALA A 99 16.93 9.07 2.20
CA ALA A 99 17.77 9.58 3.27
C ALA A 99 18.08 11.07 3.05
N ARG A 100 17.94 11.87 4.10
CA ARG A 100 18.26 13.30 4.11
C ARG A 100 19.58 13.53 4.82
N MET A 101 20.36 14.51 4.37
CA MET A 101 21.58 14.90 5.08
C MET A 101 21.22 15.64 6.36
N THR A 102 21.87 15.25 7.45
CA THR A 102 21.87 15.97 8.72
C THR A 102 23.14 16.81 8.78
N HIS A 103 23.03 18.08 9.17
CA HIS A 103 24.16 19.03 9.17
C HIS A 103 25.27 18.72 10.20
N GLN A 104 25.26 17.53 10.81
CA GLN A 104 26.10 17.17 11.95
C GLN A 104 27.48 16.63 11.54
N ASN A 105 27.69 16.25 10.28
CA ASN A 105 28.83 15.41 9.93
C ASN A 105 29.93 16.09 9.11
N LYS A 106 30.75 16.87 9.82
CA LYS A 106 31.94 17.54 9.27
C LYS A 106 33.26 16.90 9.74
N LYS A 107 33.27 15.68 10.30
CA LYS A 107 34.42 15.22 11.12
C LYS A 107 34.86 13.75 11.01
N GLN A 108 34.66 13.06 9.89
CA GLN A 108 35.18 11.70 9.74
C GLN A 108 35.91 11.49 8.41
N GLU A 109 36.99 12.25 8.20
CA GLU A 109 38.00 11.98 7.15
C GLU A 109 39.45 11.92 7.70
N GLU A 110 39.68 11.98 9.02
CA GLU A 110 41.04 12.04 9.60
C GLU A 110 41.49 10.80 10.41
N MET A 111 40.91 9.61 10.23
CA MET A 111 41.35 8.41 10.97
C MET A 111 41.71 7.19 10.10
N GLU A 112 42.07 7.39 8.84
CA GLU A 112 42.67 6.33 8.00
C GLU A 112 44.04 6.74 7.43
N GLN A 113 44.85 7.43 8.26
CA GLN A 113 46.28 7.62 8.04
C GLN A 113 47.02 7.44 9.37
N HIS A 114 47.18 6.21 9.85
CA HIS A 114 48.28 5.80 10.73
C HIS A 114 48.53 4.29 10.58
#